data_AF-A0A924XFF0-F1
#
_entry.id   AF-A0A924XFF0-F1
#
_cell.length_a   1.000
_cell.length_b   1.000
_cell.length_c   1.000
_cell.angle_alpha   90.00
_cell.angle_beta   90.00
_cell.angle_gamma   90.00
#
_symmetry.space_group_name_H-M   'P 1'
#
loop_
_entity.id
_entity.type
_entity.pdbx_description
1 polymer ?
#
loop_
_entity_poly.entity_id
_entity_poly.type
_entity_poly.pdbx_seq_one_letter_code
_entity_poly.pdbx_strand_id
1 'polypeptide(L)'
;MNSDWSVITRRSFMGGIAATGAALAFAGCKGDPSGAKNDDNPIFQHPEENTKRFFGDNPMRFHPLLWNKNASVEQYGGLPADKSTFERTKVCIVGGGLSGLSAGYLCRDLKPLILEGAVRLGGNAKAHNWDGLIYGLGSAYITNAPGEDGHMKMLADLGLNGRFDDPTHDQVAINNVVYPDFWLGGSDTSRAADFRT
;
A
#
# COMPACT_ATOMS: atom_id res chain seq x y z
N MET A 1 25.80 10.83 -41.68
CA MET A 1 25.61 11.31 -40.29
C MET A 1 24.76 10.27 -39.58
N ASN A 2 25.40 9.34 -38.87
CA ASN A 2 24.71 8.33 -38.06
C ASN A 2 24.71 8.83 -36.62
N SER A 3 23.54 9.26 -36.13
CA SER A 3 23.31 9.47 -34.70
C SER A 3 22.90 8.13 -34.10
N ASP A 4 23.89 7.47 -33.51
CA ASP A 4 23.74 6.22 -32.77
C ASP A 4 23.02 6.52 -31.44
N TRP A 5 21.68 6.51 -31.46
CA TRP A 5 20.87 6.57 -30.24
C TRP A 5 20.93 5.19 -29.59
N SER A 6 21.91 5.01 -28.70
CA SER A 6 22.03 3.84 -27.84
C SER A 6 20.68 3.50 -27.21
N VAL A 7 20.12 2.35 -27.56
CA VAL A 7 18.90 1.79 -26.99
C VAL A 7 19.08 1.65 -25.48
N ILE A 8 18.43 2.52 -24.70
CA ILE A 8 18.44 2.43 -23.24
C ILE A 8 17.60 1.21 -22.85
N THR A 9 18.27 0.12 -22.52
CA THR A 9 17.60 -1.09 -22.02
C THR A 9 17.25 -0.93 -20.53
N ARG A 10 16.25 -1.67 -20.02
CA ARG A 10 15.92 -1.72 -18.58
C ARG A 10 17.14 -2.00 -17.70
N ARG A 11 18.08 -2.84 -18.16
CA ARG A 11 19.33 -3.12 -17.43
C ARG A 11 20.25 -1.89 -17.40
N SER A 12 20.33 -1.12 -18.48
CA SER A 12 21.10 0.12 -18.55
C SER A 12 20.46 1.24 -17.73
N PHE A 13 19.12 1.33 -17.72
CA PHE A 13 18.37 2.29 -16.92
C PHE A 13 18.43 1.97 -15.42
N MET A 14 18.15 0.71 -15.04
CA MET A 14 18.27 0.25 -13.65
C MET A 14 19.72 0.24 -13.18
N GLY A 15 20.68 -0.08 -14.05
CA GLY A 15 22.10 0.04 -13.77
C GLY A 15 22.53 1.49 -13.53
N GLY A 16 21.98 2.44 -14.29
CA GLY A 16 22.18 3.87 -14.08
C GLY A 16 21.60 4.35 -12.74
N ILE A 17 20.38 3.95 -12.40
CA ILE A 17 19.75 4.29 -11.10
C ILE A 17 20.51 3.66 -9.93
N ALA A 18 20.88 2.38 -10.04
CA ALA A 18 21.61 1.68 -8.98
C ALA A 18 23.04 2.23 -8.80
N ALA A 19 23.74 2.56 -9.89
CA ALA A 19 25.07 3.17 -9.82
C ALA A 19 25.03 4.59 -9.24
N THR A 20 24.00 5.38 -9.59
CA THR A 20 23.83 6.74 -9.08
C THR A 20 23.38 6.73 -7.61
N GLY A 21 22.48 5.83 -7.24
CA GLY A 21 22.01 5.66 -5.86
C GLY A 21 23.08 5.13 -4.91
N ALA A 22 23.90 4.17 -5.37
CA ALA A 22 25.03 3.66 -4.59
C ALA A 22 26.16 4.70 -4.47
N ALA A 23 26.46 5.47 -5.54
CA ALA A 23 27.46 6.53 -5.48
C ALA A 23 27.08 7.65 -4.51
N LEU A 24 25.80 8.02 -4.44
CA LEU A 24 25.28 9.00 -3.47
C LEU A 24 25.23 8.48 -2.04
N ALA A 25 25.10 7.16 -1.84
CA ALA A 25 25.12 6.55 -0.51
C ALA A 25 26.54 6.44 0.10
N PHE A 26 27.59 6.43 -0.73
CA PHE A 26 28.98 6.25 -0.27
C PHE A 26 29.89 7.49 -0.38
N ALA A 27 29.53 8.49 -1.20
CA ALA A 27 30.20 9.79 -1.17
C ALA A 27 29.40 10.72 -0.25
N GLY A 28 29.91 10.94 0.98
CA GLY A 28 29.32 11.76 2.04
C GLY A 28 29.07 13.24 1.70
N CYS A 29 28.30 13.49 0.67
CA CYS A 29 27.80 14.78 0.25
C CYS A 29 26.56 15.09 1.08
N LYS A 30 26.64 16.17 1.85
CA LYS A 30 25.51 16.78 2.57
C LYS A 30 24.43 17.17 1.55
N GLY A 31 23.46 16.29 1.36
CA GLY A 31 22.28 16.58 0.56
C GLY A 31 21.41 17.61 1.26
N ASP A 32 21.12 18.69 0.56
CA ASP A 32 20.14 19.72 0.92
C ASP A 32 18.78 19.06 1.29
N PRO A 33 18.25 19.28 2.50
CA PRO A 33 17.03 18.63 2.98
C PRO A 33 15.73 19.15 2.31
N SER A 34 15.81 20.06 1.34
CA SER A 34 14.61 20.72 0.79
C SER A 34 14.05 20.11 -0.51
N GLY A 35 14.69 19.08 -1.10
CA GLY A 35 14.35 18.63 -2.47
C GLY A 35 13.69 17.26 -2.63
N ALA A 36 13.94 16.31 -1.73
CA ALA A 36 13.45 14.93 -1.86
C ALA A 36 12.60 14.57 -0.63
N LYS A 37 11.27 14.67 -0.79
CA LYS A 37 10.32 14.04 0.13
C LYS A 37 10.50 12.53 0.01
N ASN A 38 11.28 11.94 0.91
CA ASN A 38 11.38 10.49 1.04
C ASN A 38 10.01 9.94 1.45
N ASP A 39 9.19 9.55 0.47
CA ASP A 39 7.85 8.95 0.62
C ASP A 39 7.93 7.43 0.85
N ASP A 40 9.04 6.96 1.44
CA ASP A 40 9.23 5.54 1.80
C ASP A 40 8.52 5.18 3.13
N ASN A 41 7.87 6.15 3.79
CA ASN A 41 7.09 5.90 4.99
C ASN A 41 5.74 5.26 4.61
N PRO A 42 5.40 4.06 5.14
CA PRO A 42 4.08 3.47 4.91
C PRO A 42 2.94 4.37 5.44
N ILE A 43 3.26 5.26 6.38
CA ILE A 43 2.38 6.30 6.91
C ILE A 43 2.65 7.58 6.14
N PHE A 44 1.65 8.10 5.43
CA PHE A 44 1.80 9.38 4.77
C PHE A 44 1.92 10.48 5.83
N GLN A 45 3.05 11.18 5.81
CA GLN A 45 3.25 12.39 6.59
C GLN A 45 2.82 13.57 5.74
N HIS A 46 1.78 14.27 6.16
CA HIS A 46 1.42 15.52 5.51
C HIS A 46 2.36 16.62 6.04
N PRO A 47 3.19 17.27 5.21
CA PRO A 47 3.73 18.57 5.58
C PRO A 47 2.52 19.51 5.64
N GLU A 48 2.23 20.03 6.82
CA GLU A 48 1.06 20.83 7.20
C GLU A 48 0.24 21.45 6.06
N GLU A 49 -1.06 21.15 6.02
CA GLU A 49 -2.11 22.17 5.92
C GLU A 49 -3.46 21.48 6.14
N ASN A 50 -4.34 22.24 6.80
CA ASN A 50 -5.63 21.91 7.37
C ASN A 50 -6.66 21.44 6.32
N THR A 51 -6.37 20.35 5.60
CA THR A 51 -7.24 19.85 4.55
C THR A 51 -8.28 18.93 5.18
N LYS A 52 -9.47 19.47 5.43
CA LYS A 52 -10.69 18.69 5.74
C LYS A 52 -11.12 17.89 4.51
N ARG A 53 -10.26 16.99 4.02
CA ARG A 53 -10.49 16.17 2.83
C ARG A 53 -10.40 14.69 3.19
N PHE A 54 -11.09 13.88 2.40
CA PHE A 54 -11.00 12.43 2.48
C PHE A 54 -9.68 11.96 1.82
N PHE A 55 -8.86 11.20 2.55
CA PHE A 55 -7.55 10.72 2.10
C PHE A 55 -7.55 9.28 1.56
N GLY A 56 -8.74 8.66 1.48
CA GLY A 56 -8.92 7.35 0.87
C GLY A 56 -8.82 7.40 -0.66
N ASP A 57 -9.33 6.36 -1.31
CA ASP A 57 -9.26 6.26 -2.76
C ASP A 57 -10.01 7.39 -3.45
N ASN A 58 -9.48 7.83 -4.60
CA ASN A 58 -10.17 8.74 -5.50
C ASN A 58 -11.02 7.88 -6.44
N PRO A 59 -12.35 7.74 -6.20
CA PRO A 59 -13.19 6.87 -7.02
C PRO A 59 -13.15 7.33 -8.48
N MET A 60 -13.13 8.64 -8.73
CA MET A 60 -13.20 9.21 -10.09
C MET A 60 -11.96 8.94 -10.94
N ARG A 61 -10.84 8.51 -10.36
CA ARG A 61 -9.57 8.36 -11.06
C ARG A 61 -9.65 7.42 -12.28
N PHE A 62 -10.41 6.33 -12.16
CA PHE A 62 -10.49 5.30 -13.20
C PHE A 62 -11.83 5.26 -13.94
N HIS A 63 -12.82 6.06 -13.53
CA HIS A 63 -14.11 6.10 -14.20
C HIS A 63 -14.01 6.54 -15.68
N PRO A 64 -13.19 7.55 -16.05
CA PRO A 64 -13.00 7.89 -17.46
C PRO A 64 -12.47 6.71 -18.31
N LEU A 65 -11.57 5.89 -17.74
CA LEU A 65 -11.03 4.71 -18.42
C LEU A 65 -12.12 3.66 -18.70
N LEU A 66 -13.05 3.48 -17.78
CA LEU A 66 -14.17 2.55 -17.92
C LEU A 66 -15.22 3.05 -18.91
N TRP A 67 -15.50 4.36 -18.92
CA TRP A 67 -16.55 4.95 -19.76
C TRP A 67 -16.10 5.26 -21.18
N ASN A 68 -14.83 5.63 -21.37
CA ASN A 68 -14.25 5.86 -22.69
C ASN A 68 -12.79 5.40 -22.73
N LYS A 69 -12.62 4.10 -22.95
CA LYS A 69 -11.31 3.46 -23.00
C LYS A 69 -10.40 4.05 -24.07
N ASN A 70 -10.92 4.31 -25.27
CA ASN A 70 -10.11 4.81 -26.39
C ASN A 70 -9.57 6.22 -26.10
N ALA A 71 -10.44 7.15 -25.69
CA ALA A 71 -10.03 8.50 -25.35
C ALA A 71 -9.08 8.52 -24.14
N SER A 72 -9.29 7.65 -23.17
CA SER A 72 -8.39 7.53 -22.01
C SER A 72 -7.02 7.01 -22.41
N VAL A 73 -6.96 5.98 -23.26
CA VAL A 73 -5.69 5.47 -23.80
C VAL A 73 -4.95 6.54 -24.59
N GLU A 74 -5.67 7.29 -25.43
CA GLU A 74 -5.11 8.41 -26.21
C GLU A 74 -4.58 9.54 -25.32
N GLN A 75 -5.29 9.89 -24.24
CA GLN A 75 -4.84 10.87 -23.24
C GLN A 75 -3.48 10.50 -22.64
N TYR A 76 -3.18 9.21 -22.49
CA TYR A 76 -1.91 8.72 -21.96
C TYR A 76 -0.87 8.39 -23.06
N GLY A 77 -1.04 8.89 -24.28
CA GLY A 77 -0.08 8.73 -25.38
C GLY A 77 -0.33 7.51 -26.28
N GLY A 78 -1.46 6.82 -26.12
CA GLY A 78 -1.85 5.69 -26.94
C GLY A 78 -1.25 4.36 -26.48
N LEU A 79 -1.59 3.28 -27.19
CA LEU A 79 -0.88 2.01 -27.04
C LEU A 79 0.49 2.11 -27.74
N PRO A 80 1.56 1.57 -27.16
CA PRO A 80 2.85 1.56 -27.83
C PRO A 80 2.73 0.81 -29.17
N ALA A 81 3.03 1.51 -30.27
CA ALA A 81 2.92 0.95 -31.62
C ALA A 81 4.02 -0.09 -31.87
N ASP A 82 5.19 0.11 -31.28
CA ASP A 82 6.32 -0.80 -31.41
C ASP A 82 6.30 -1.88 -30.33
N LYS A 83 6.05 -3.12 -30.76
CA LYS A 83 6.07 -4.30 -29.89
C LYS A 83 7.45 -4.60 -29.29
N SER A 84 8.52 -4.03 -29.81
CA SER A 84 9.86 -4.14 -29.23
C SER A 84 9.93 -3.51 -27.82
N THR A 85 9.01 -2.60 -27.51
CA THR A 85 8.88 -1.96 -26.19
C THR A 85 8.11 -2.80 -25.17
N PHE A 86 7.52 -3.92 -25.58
CA PHE A 86 6.68 -4.72 -24.69
C PHE A 86 7.53 -5.50 -23.70
N GLU A 87 7.26 -5.32 -22.41
CA GLU A 87 7.81 -6.17 -21.37
C GLU A 87 6.99 -7.47 -21.23
N ARG A 88 7.67 -8.59 -21.01
CA ARG A 88 7.04 -9.89 -20.76
C ARG A 88 7.41 -10.39 -19.38
N THR A 89 6.40 -10.78 -18.62
CA THR A 89 6.54 -11.41 -17.31
C THR A 89 5.70 -12.68 -17.26
N LYS A 90 6.09 -13.63 -16.40
CA LYS A 90 5.29 -14.84 -16.15
C LYS A 90 4.05 -14.54 -15.31
N VAL A 91 4.17 -13.57 -14.39
CA VAL A 91 3.10 -13.18 -13.47
C VAL A 91 3.04 -11.65 -13.45
N CYS A 92 1.89 -11.12 -13.84
CA CYS A 92 1.55 -9.71 -13.71
C CYS A 92 0.40 -9.59 -12.71
N ILE A 93 0.60 -8.79 -11.67
CA ILE A 93 -0.37 -8.52 -10.63
C ILE A 93 -0.78 -7.06 -10.78
N VAL A 94 -2.08 -6.81 -10.95
CA VAL A 94 -2.63 -5.46 -11.06
C VAL A 94 -3.28 -5.10 -9.72
N GLY A 95 -2.77 -4.06 -9.08
CA GLY A 95 -3.14 -3.62 -7.73
C GLY A 95 -2.07 -3.97 -6.69
N GLY A 96 -1.65 -2.96 -5.94
CA GLY A 96 -0.66 -3.03 -4.87
C GLY A 96 -1.28 -3.00 -3.46
N GLY A 97 -2.57 -3.35 -3.33
CA GLY A 97 -3.23 -3.56 -2.04
C GLY A 97 -2.82 -4.89 -1.37
N LEU A 98 -3.36 -5.18 -0.19
CA LEU A 98 -3.04 -6.42 0.56
C LEU A 98 -3.19 -7.69 -0.27
N SER A 99 -4.22 -7.81 -1.11
CA SER A 99 -4.41 -8.96 -2.00
C SER A 99 -3.26 -9.10 -3.00
N GLY A 100 -2.88 -8.03 -3.69
CA GLY A 100 -1.80 -8.02 -4.67
C GLY A 100 -0.43 -8.23 -4.04
N LEU A 101 -0.18 -7.63 -2.87
CA LEU A 101 1.05 -7.85 -2.11
C LEU A 101 1.15 -9.28 -1.58
N SER A 102 0.06 -9.85 -1.09
CA SER A 102 0.01 -11.25 -0.64
C SER A 102 0.23 -12.22 -1.80
N ALA A 103 -0.40 -11.99 -2.94
CA ALA A 103 -0.15 -12.76 -4.16
C ALA A 103 1.31 -12.62 -4.62
N GLY A 104 1.86 -11.41 -4.58
CA GLY A 104 3.27 -11.14 -4.89
C GLY A 104 4.22 -11.89 -3.95
N TYR A 105 3.90 -11.93 -2.66
CA TYR A 105 4.62 -12.71 -1.67
C TYR A 105 4.59 -14.21 -1.99
N LEU A 106 3.40 -14.77 -2.24
CA LEU A 106 3.23 -16.20 -2.55
C LEU A 106 3.88 -16.60 -3.86
N CYS A 107 3.93 -15.71 -4.85
CA CYS A 107 4.51 -15.95 -6.16
C CYS A 107 5.93 -15.39 -6.33
N ARG A 108 6.61 -14.96 -5.25
CA ARG A 108 7.89 -14.23 -5.31
C ARG A 108 8.99 -14.93 -6.10
N ASP A 109 9.01 -16.26 -6.10
CA ASP A 109 9.98 -17.08 -6.85
C ASP A 109 9.80 -16.94 -8.38
N LEU A 110 8.61 -16.54 -8.82
CA LEU A 110 8.30 -16.26 -10.22
C LEU A 110 8.67 -14.82 -10.64
N LYS A 111 9.18 -14.01 -9.71
CA LYS A 111 9.54 -12.59 -9.91
C LYS A 111 8.37 -11.79 -10.51
N PRO A 112 7.24 -11.70 -9.81
CA PRO A 112 6.04 -11.06 -10.34
C PRO A 112 6.27 -9.56 -10.58
N LEU A 113 5.62 -9.02 -11.62
CA LEU A 113 5.50 -7.58 -11.84
C LEU A 113 4.22 -7.11 -11.15
N ILE A 114 4.31 -6.14 -10.24
CA ILE A 114 3.16 -5.51 -9.60
C ILE A 114 2.94 -4.13 -10.22
N LEU A 115 1.74 -3.88 -10.72
CA LEU A 115 1.32 -2.60 -11.29
C LEU A 115 0.32 -1.93 -10.34
N GLU A 116 0.70 -0.81 -9.74
CA GLU A 116 -0.17 0.00 -8.88
C GLU A 116 -0.44 1.35 -9.54
N GLY A 117 -1.71 1.77 -9.53
CA GLY A 117 -2.09 3.07 -10.02
C GLY A 117 -1.77 4.18 -9.03
N ALA A 118 -1.95 3.95 -7.72
CA ALA A 118 -1.61 4.87 -6.64
C ALA A 118 -0.10 5.18 -6.57
N VAL A 119 0.22 6.31 -5.94
CA VAL A 119 1.62 6.70 -5.67
C VAL A 119 2.28 5.73 -4.68
N ARG A 120 1.48 5.08 -3.82
CA ARG A 120 1.95 4.17 -2.77
C ARG A 120 1.15 2.87 -2.77
N LEU A 121 1.82 1.80 -2.38
CA LEU A 121 1.22 0.48 -2.13
C LEU A 121 0.37 0.48 -0.85
N GLY A 122 -0.37 -0.59 -0.63
CA GLY A 122 -1.16 -0.86 0.57
C GLY A 122 -2.67 -0.78 0.38
N GLY A 123 -3.17 -0.09 -0.65
CA GLY A 123 -4.61 0.07 -0.89
C GLY A 123 -5.33 0.62 0.36
N ASN A 124 -6.44 0.01 0.75
CA ASN A 124 -7.18 0.42 1.97
C ASN A 124 -6.47 0.11 3.30
N ALA A 125 -5.33 -0.60 3.27
CA ALA A 125 -4.51 -0.87 4.45
C ALA A 125 -3.41 0.19 4.69
N LYS A 126 -3.45 1.30 3.96
CA LYS A 126 -2.57 2.45 4.21
C LYS A 126 -2.92 3.12 5.55
N ALA A 127 -1.92 3.77 6.12
CA ALA A 127 -2.08 4.65 7.27
C ALA A 127 -1.75 6.11 6.91
N HIS A 128 -2.23 7.01 7.76
CA HIS A 128 -2.00 8.43 7.66
C HIS A 128 -1.66 9.01 9.04
N ASN A 129 -1.13 10.22 9.07
CA ASN A 129 -0.81 10.99 10.25
C ASN A 129 -1.46 12.37 10.11
N TRP A 130 -2.23 12.78 11.10
CA TRP A 130 -2.79 14.12 11.21
C TRP A 130 -2.45 14.69 12.59
N ASP A 131 -1.68 15.78 12.64
CA ASP A 131 -1.25 16.43 13.88
C ASP A 131 -0.62 15.45 14.90
N GLY A 132 0.25 14.56 14.42
CA GLY A 132 0.88 13.53 15.24
C GLY A 132 0.01 12.29 15.49
N LEU A 133 -1.31 12.35 15.24
CA LEU A 133 -2.22 11.22 15.37
C LEU A 133 -2.11 10.30 14.14
N ILE A 134 -1.62 9.08 14.35
CA ILE A 134 -1.53 8.04 13.33
C ILE A 134 -2.84 7.26 13.29
N TYR A 135 -3.43 7.09 12.11
CA TYR A 135 -4.67 6.33 11.91
C TYR A 135 -4.64 5.52 10.61
N GLY A 136 -5.30 4.37 10.59
CA GLY A 136 -5.53 3.57 9.38
C GLY A 136 -6.63 4.19 8.52
N LEU A 137 -6.53 4.05 7.18
CA LEU A 137 -7.56 4.54 6.26
C LEU A 137 -8.74 3.58 6.08
N GLY A 138 -8.58 2.29 6.43
CA GLY A 138 -9.64 1.30 6.30
C GLY A 138 -9.37 -0.01 7.04
N SER A 139 -8.26 -0.68 6.75
CA SER A 139 -7.89 -1.91 7.46
C SER A 139 -7.33 -1.59 8.85
N ALA A 140 -8.05 -1.99 9.89
CA ALA A 140 -7.73 -1.68 11.29
C ALA A 140 -7.28 -2.91 12.12
N TYR A 141 -7.61 -4.12 11.68
CA TYR A 141 -7.40 -5.34 12.46
C TYR A 141 -6.78 -6.46 11.61
N ILE A 142 -5.98 -7.29 12.27
CA ILE A 142 -5.51 -8.58 11.75
C ILE A 142 -6.11 -9.65 12.64
N THR A 143 -6.86 -10.57 12.07
CA THR A 143 -7.48 -11.68 12.79
C THR A 143 -6.59 -12.90 12.73
N ASN A 144 -6.65 -13.74 13.77
CA ASN A 144 -6.04 -15.06 13.78
C ASN A 144 -7.15 -16.10 13.99
N ALA A 145 -7.99 -16.29 12.97
CA ALA A 145 -9.08 -17.26 13.03
C ALA A 145 -8.53 -18.69 12.83
N PRO A 146 -9.10 -19.71 13.50
CA PRO A 146 -8.69 -21.09 13.31
C PRO A 146 -8.73 -21.50 11.83
N GLY A 147 -7.61 -21.98 11.30
CA GLY A 147 -7.47 -22.41 9.90
C GLY A 147 -7.01 -21.31 8.92
N GLU A 148 -6.79 -20.08 9.39
CA GLU A 148 -6.25 -18.97 8.59
C GLU A 148 -4.77 -18.70 8.88
N ASP A 149 -3.89 -19.68 8.66
CA ASP A 149 -2.46 -19.55 9.03
C ASP A 149 -1.62 -18.83 7.96
N GLY A 150 -2.15 -18.66 6.74
CA GLY A 150 -1.39 -18.20 5.58
C GLY A 150 -0.85 -16.77 5.72
N HIS A 151 -1.68 -15.83 6.16
CA HIS A 151 -1.24 -14.45 6.39
C HIS A 151 -0.38 -14.34 7.64
N MET A 152 -0.65 -15.13 8.69
CA MET A 152 0.19 -15.16 9.89
C MET A 152 1.60 -15.64 9.57
N LYS A 153 1.73 -16.67 8.73
CA LYS A 153 3.03 -17.11 8.22
C LYS A 153 3.71 -16.03 7.38
N MET A 154 2.99 -15.37 6.49
CA MET A 154 3.54 -14.28 5.69
C MET A 154 4.07 -13.14 6.58
N LEU A 155 3.30 -12.71 7.57
CA LEU A 155 3.72 -11.68 8.53
C LEU A 155 4.95 -12.12 9.32
N ALA A 156 5.02 -13.40 9.72
CA ALA A 156 6.18 -13.99 10.38
C ALA A 156 7.43 -13.91 9.51
N ASP A 157 7.31 -14.37 8.26
CA ASP A 157 8.41 -14.41 7.29
C ASP A 157 8.92 -12.99 6.96
N LEU A 158 8.05 -11.98 7.07
CA LEU A 158 8.38 -10.56 6.90
C LEU A 158 8.88 -9.88 8.19
N GLY A 159 8.96 -10.59 9.32
CA GLY A 159 9.38 -10.02 10.61
C GLY A 159 8.37 -9.04 11.23
N LEU A 160 7.08 -9.19 10.89
CA LEU A 160 5.99 -8.31 11.34
C LEU A 160 5.13 -8.91 12.46
N ASN A 161 5.46 -10.11 12.94
CA ASN A 161 4.72 -10.75 14.04
C ASN A 161 4.80 -9.94 15.35
N GLY A 162 3.71 -9.98 16.13
CA GLY A 162 3.67 -9.44 17.50
C GLY A 162 3.49 -7.91 17.59
N ARG A 163 3.11 -7.23 16.49
CA ARG A 163 2.82 -5.79 16.49
C ARG A 163 1.33 -5.45 16.62
N PHE A 164 0.49 -6.43 16.98
CA PHE A 164 -0.97 -6.34 16.82
C PHE A 164 -1.77 -6.54 18.11
N ASP A 165 -1.11 -6.57 19.27
CA ASP A 165 -1.81 -6.69 20.55
C ASP A 165 -2.30 -5.31 21.02
N ASP A 166 -3.60 -5.06 20.87
CA ASP A 166 -4.29 -3.99 21.59
C ASP A 166 -5.13 -4.61 22.73
N PRO A 167 -4.73 -4.49 24.00
CA PRO A 167 -5.49 -5.08 25.10
C PRO A 167 -6.88 -4.46 25.31
N THR A 168 -7.28 -3.43 24.55
CA THR A 168 -8.54 -2.68 24.72
C THR A 168 -9.66 -3.08 23.76
N HIS A 169 -9.64 -4.33 23.30
CA HIS A 169 -10.64 -4.86 22.36
C HIS A 169 -12.10 -4.56 22.80
N ASP A 170 -12.90 -4.10 21.85
CA ASP A 170 -14.37 -4.15 21.87
C ASP A 170 -15.13 -3.18 22.78
N GLN A 171 -14.62 -1.95 22.94
CA GLN A 171 -15.40 -0.89 23.58
C GLN A 171 -16.46 -0.32 22.63
N VAL A 172 -17.70 -0.21 23.12
CA VAL A 172 -18.79 0.45 22.38
C VAL A 172 -19.34 1.60 23.22
N ALA A 173 -19.44 2.79 22.63
CA ALA A 173 -20.07 3.94 23.27
C ALA A 173 -21.55 4.05 22.84
N ILE A 174 -22.48 3.91 23.80
CA ILE A 174 -23.92 4.08 23.58
C ILE A 174 -24.45 5.06 24.62
N ASN A 175 -25.15 6.11 24.19
CA ASN A 175 -25.75 7.12 25.08
C ASN A 175 -24.75 7.73 26.08
N ASN A 176 -23.56 8.10 25.60
CA ASN A 176 -22.44 8.65 26.40
C ASN A 176 -21.89 7.70 27.48
N VAL A 177 -22.22 6.40 27.43
CA VAL A 177 -21.62 5.37 28.28
C VAL A 177 -20.73 4.48 27.43
N VAL A 178 -19.48 4.30 27.84
CA VAL A 178 -18.54 3.37 27.22
C VAL A 178 -18.69 2.01 27.91
N TYR A 179 -19.04 1.00 27.13
CA TYR A 179 -19.15 -0.38 27.57
C TYR A 179 -17.88 -1.12 27.16
N PRO A 180 -16.96 -1.45 28.09
CA PRO A 180 -15.88 -2.38 27.80
C PRO A 180 -16.45 -3.78 27.56
N ASP A 181 -15.72 -4.62 26.85
CA ASP A 181 -16.09 -6.03 26.65
C ASP A 181 -17.52 -6.19 26.12
N PHE A 182 -17.94 -5.32 25.18
CA PHE A 182 -19.33 -5.24 24.75
C PHE A 182 -19.84 -6.60 24.23
N TRP A 183 -19.01 -7.30 23.45
CA TRP A 183 -19.30 -8.63 22.92
C TRP A 183 -19.15 -9.76 23.94
N LEU A 184 -18.72 -9.47 25.17
CA LEU A 184 -18.70 -10.44 26.28
C LEU A 184 -19.80 -10.16 27.31
N GLY A 185 -20.77 -9.31 26.95
CA GLY A 185 -21.88 -8.93 27.82
C GLY A 185 -21.60 -7.75 28.75
N GLY A 186 -20.57 -6.92 28.46
CA GLY A 186 -20.29 -5.73 29.25
C GLY A 186 -21.43 -4.70 29.28
N SER A 187 -22.33 -4.74 28.29
CA SER A 187 -23.55 -3.92 28.22
C SER A 187 -24.76 -4.51 28.96
N ASP A 188 -24.80 -5.83 29.17
CA ASP A 188 -25.83 -6.52 29.94
C ASP A 188 -25.23 -7.76 30.63
N THR A 189 -24.66 -7.53 31.81
CA THR A 189 -23.98 -8.57 32.59
C THR A 189 -24.91 -9.71 33.00
N SER A 190 -26.23 -9.46 33.10
CA SER A 190 -27.22 -10.48 33.43
C SER A 190 -27.44 -11.48 32.31
N ARG A 191 -27.15 -11.07 31.06
CA ARG A 191 -27.27 -11.89 29.85
C ARG A 191 -25.94 -12.19 29.19
N ALA A 192 -24.82 -12.04 29.91
CA ALA A 192 -23.49 -12.26 29.35
C ALA A 192 -23.29 -13.66 28.73
N ALA A 193 -24.02 -14.66 29.20
CA ALA A 193 -24.01 -16.00 28.63
C ALA A 193 -24.53 -16.07 27.18
N ASP A 194 -25.45 -15.18 26.80
CA ASP A 194 -26.05 -15.14 25.46
C ASP A 194 -25.04 -14.70 24.37
N PHE A 195 -23.92 -14.11 24.78
CA PHE A 195 -22.90 -13.57 23.89
C PHE A 195 -21.73 -14.55 23.62
N ARG A 196 -21.67 -15.67 24.34
CA ARG A 196 -20.60 -16.68 24.17
C ARG A 196 -21.07 -17.76 23.20
N THR A 197 -20.71 -17.63 21.92
CA THR A 197 -20.92 -18.67 20.89
C THR A 197 -19.87 -19.76 20.94
#